data_AF-A0A811RM73-F1
#
_entry.id   AF-A0A811RM73-F1
#
_cell.length_a   1.000
_cell.length_b   1.000
_cell.length_c   1.000
_cell.angle_alpha   90.00
_cell.angle_beta   90.00
_cell.angle_gamma   90.00
#
_symmetry.space_group_name_H-M   'P 1'
#
loop_
_entity.id
_entity.type
_entity.pdbx_description
1 polymer ?
#
loop_
_entity_poly.entity_id
_entity_poly.type
_entity_poly.pdbx_seq_one_letter_code
_entity_poly.pdbx_strand_id
1 'polypeptide(L)'
;MVGWDCGKGFEPEWNETFVFTVSDGATELFIKLLDSDSGTDDDFVGEATIPLEAVYIEGSIPTTVYSVVKYEEYRGEIKVGLTFTPEVRFHQTREKKAHTQVYQIAFC
;
A
#
# COMPACT_ATOMS: atom_id res chain seq x y z
N MET A 1 36.44 -16.98 2.91
CA MET A 1 35.69 -16.56 1.71
C MET A 1 34.27 -16.33 2.17
N VAL A 2 33.94 -15.09 2.55
CA VAL A 2 32.59 -14.75 3.00
C VAL A 2 31.79 -14.38 1.75
N GLY A 3 30.87 -15.27 1.36
CA GLY A 3 29.90 -14.99 0.32
C GLY A 3 28.85 -14.04 0.88
N TRP A 4 28.58 -12.98 0.12
CA TRP A 4 27.56 -11.99 0.45
C TRP A 4 26.21 -12.69 0.55
N ASP A 5 25.57 -12.55 1.70
CA ASP A 5 24.22 -13.01 1.92
C ASP A 5 23.31 -12.19 0.98
N CYS A 6 22.75 -12.84 -0.04
CA CYS A 6 21.64 -12.32 -0.84
C CYS A 6 20.38 -12.41 0.03
N GLY A 7 20.41 -11.69 1.15
CA GLY A 7 19.39 -11.72 2.18
C GLY A 7 18.27 -10.73 1.91
N LYS A 8 17.66 -10.75 0.72
CA LYS A 8 16.35 -10.15 0.48
C LYS A 8 15.64 -10.99 -0.57
N GLY A 9 14.76 -11.89 -0.11
CA GLY A 9 14.04 -12.82 -0.96
C GLY A 9 13.23 -12.13 -2.05
N PHE A 10 13.03 -12.81 -3.18
CA PHE A 10 12.25 -12.34 -4.34
C PHE A 10 10.73 -12.25 -4.08
N GLU A 11 10.28 -12.60 -2.88
CA GLU A 11 8.88 -12.57 -2.43
C GLU A 11 8.81 -12.02 -0.99
N PRO A 12 9.08 -10.73 -0.77
CA PRO A 12 9.02 -10.18 0.58
C PRO A 12 7.57 -10.12 1.09
N GLU A 13 7.38 -10.61 2.32
CA GLU A 13 6.12 -10.53 3.05
C GLU A 13 6.25 -9.50 4.18
N TRP A 14 5.68 -8.31 4.00
CA TRP A 14 5.62 -7.31 5.07
C TRP A 14 4.58 -7.70 6.14
N ASN A 15 3.40 -8.20 5.72
CA ASN A 15 2.27 -8.46 6.62
C ASN A 15 1.94 -7.25 7.53
N GLU A 16 2.05 -6.04 6.99
CA GLU A 16 1.90 -4.79 7.73
C GLU A 16 0.51 -4.18 7.56
N THR A 17 0.02 -3.53 8.62
CA THR A 17 -1.28 -2.87 8.64
C THR A 17 -1.09 -1.39 8.91
N PHE A 18 -1.60 -0.55 8.00
CA PHE A 18 -1.55 0.90 8.09
C PHE A 18 -2.95 1.46 8.31
N VAL A 19 -3.10 2.37 9.27
CA VAL A 19 -4.38 3.02 9.53
C VAL A 19 -4.22 4.51 9.30
N PHE A 20 -5.05 5.07 8.44
CA PHE A 20 -5.00 6.51 8.14
C PHE A 20 -6.39 7.12 8.01
N THR A 21 -6.45 8.43 8.14
CA THR A 21 -7.69 9.17 7.93
C THR A 21 -7.77 9.56 6.47
N VAL A 22 -8.91 9.33 5.83
CA VAL A 22 -9.18 9.72 4.46
C VAL A 22 -10.01 10.98 4.44
N SER A 23 -9.56 11.97 3.68
CA SER A 23 -10.28 13.21 3.49
C SER A 23 -11.57 12.99 2.70
N ASP A 24 -12.56 13.87 2.90
CA ASP A 24 -13.79 13.82 2.11
C ASP A 24 -13.45 14.04 0.62
N GLY A 25 -13.89 13.13 -0.25
CA GLY A 25 -13.66 13.19 -1.69
C GLY A 25 -12.40 12.48 -2.21
N ALA A 26 -11.58 11.85 -1.38
CA ALA A 26 -10.45 11.06 -1.89
C ALA A 26 -10.95 9.81 -2.63
N THR A 27 -10.52 9.65 -3.88
CA THR A 27 -10.94 8.55 -4.76
C THR A 27 -9.90 7.46 -4.91
N GLU A 28 -8.64 7.74 -4.58
CA GLU A 28 -7.50 6.86 -4.82
C GLU A 28 -6.54 6.88 -3.63
N LEU A 29 -5.87 5.74 -3.42
CA LEU A 29 -4.75 5.58 -2.51
C LEU A 29 -3.48 5.34 -3.33
N PHE A 30 -2.47 6.18 -3.11
CA PHE A 30 -1.14 6.02 -3.70
C PHE A 30 -0.20 5.34 -2.73
N ILE A 31 0.35 4.20 -3.12
CA ILE A 31 1.35 3.46 -2.35
C ILE A 31 2.68 3.62 -3.07
N LYS A 32 3.65 4.24 -2.39
CA LYS A 32 5.04 4.32 -2.85
C LYS A 32 5.87 3.26 -2.16
N LEU A 33 6.72 2.64 -2.94
CA LEU A 33 7.57 1.56 -2.52
C LEU A 33 9.01 2.06 -2.57
N LEU A 34 9.71 1.88 -1.45
CA LEU A 34 11.10 2.27 -1.32
C LEU A 34 11.90 1.05 -0.85
N ASP A 35 13.07 0.82 -1.44
CA ASP A 35 14.04 -0.13 -0.92
C ASP A 35 14.92 0.60 0.09
N SER A 36 14.83 0.18 1.35
CA SER A 36 15.68 0.73 2.40
C SER A 36 16.99 -0.04 2.41
N ASP A 37 18.06 0.65 2.02
CA ASP A 37 19.42 0.19 2.18
C ASP A 37 20.07 0.84 3.41
N SER A 38 20.99 0.12 4.06
CA SER A 38 21.61 0.61 5.29
C SER A 38 22.74 1.59 4.95
N GLY A 39 22.42 2.88 4.81
CA GLY A 39 23.43 3.94 4.78
C GLY A 39 23.29 4.99 3.67
N THR A 40 22.30 4.86 2.79
CA THR A 40 21.95 5.83 1.74
C THR A 40 20.48 6.24 1.87
N ASP A 41 20.04 7.22 1.06
CA ASP A 41 18.62 7.59 0.99
C ASP A 41 17.83 6.40 0.42
N ASP A 42 16.64 6.12 0.97
CA ASP A 42 15.81 5.01 0.50
C ASP A 42 15.50 5.14 -1.01
N ASP A 43 15.75 4.07 -1.77
CA ASP A 43 15.63 4.08 -3.23
C ASP A 43 14.17 3.86 -3.66
N PHE A 44 13.63 4.80 -4.45
CA PHE A 44 12.28 4.63 -5.02
C PHE A 44 12.26 3.48 -6.04
N VAL A 45 11.47 2.45 -5.76
CA VAL A 45 11.42 1.22 -6.56
C VAL A 45 10.13 1.09 -7.39
N GLY A 46 9.06 1.78 -7.00
CA GLY A 46 7.84 1.92 -7.80
C GLY A 46 6.64 2.36 -6.99
N GLU A 47 5.50 2.49 -7.63
CA GLU A 47 4.25 2.88 -6.98
C GLU A 47 3.04 2.12 -7.53
N ALA A 48 1.99 2.03 -6.71
CA ALA A 48 0.70 1.48 -7.09
C ALA A 48 -0.42 2.45 -6.72
N THR A 49 -1.42 2.54 -7.59
CA THR A 49 -2.61 3.36 -7.38
C THR A 49 -3.81 2.46 -7.17
N ILE A 50 -4.51 2.66 -6.06
CA ILE A 50 -5.63 1.81 -5.65
C ILE A 50 -6.91 2.64 -5.58
N PRO A 51 -7.92 2.34 -6.41
CA PRO A 51 -9.22 3.01 -6.32
C PRO A 51 -9.93 2.69 -5.00
N LEU A 52 -10.42 3.72 -4.32
CA LEU A 52 -11.12 3.60 -3.04
C LEU A 52 -12.64 3.47 -3.19
N GLU A 53 -13.18 3.70 -4.39
CA GLU A 53 -14.62 3.62 -4.65
C GLU A 53 -15.22 2.28 -4.22
N ALA A 54 -14.57 1.17 -4.58
CA ALA A 54 -15.03 -0.17 -4.23
C ALA A 54 -15.08 -0.37 -2.70
N VAL A 55 -14.05 0.04 -1.96
CA VAL A 55 -14.04 -0.14 -0.50
C VAL A 55 -15.04 0.77 0.21
N TYR A 56 -15.38 1.93 -0.35
CA TYR A 56 -16.44 2.77 0.21
C TYR A 56 -17.84 2.16 0.06
N ILE A 57 -18.07 1.38 -0.99
CA ILE A 57 -19.35 0.71 -1.25
C ILE A 57 -19.45 -0.59 -0.45
N GLU A 58 -18.43 -1.45 -0.58
CA GLU A 58 -18.42 -2.80 0.00
C GLU A 58 -18.01 -2.82 1.49
N GLY A 59 -17.39 -1.75 1.98
CA GLY A 59 -16.84 -1.66 3.34
C GLY A 59 -15.53 -2.42 3.52
N SER A 60 -15.29 -3.51 2.78
CA SER A 60 -14.01 -4.22 2.76
C SER A 60 -13.72 -4.84 1.40
N ILE A 61 -12.47 -4.75 0.97
CA ILE A 61 -11.94 -5.41 -0.21
C ILE A 61 -10.93 -6.47 0.25
N PRO A 62 -11.08 -7.74 -0.15
CA PRO A 62 -10.12 -8.78 0.19
C PRO A 62 -8.75 -8.47 -0.44
N THR A 63 -7.72 -9.17 0.01
CA THR A 63 -6.37 -9.06 -0.56
C THR A 63 -6.40 -9.21 -2.09
N THR A 64 -6.13 -8.10 -2.78
CA THR A 64 -6.23 -7.95 -4.23
C THR A 64 -4.90 -7.50 -4.80
N VAL A 65 -4.54 -7.99 -5.98
CA VAL A 65 -3.28 -7.70 -6.67
C VAL A 65 -3.36 -6.37 -7.42
N TYR A 66 -2.35 -5.52 -7.29
CA TYR A 66 -2.19 -4.24 -7.98
C TYR A 66 -0.81 -4.17 -8.64
N SER A 67 -0.75 -3.64 -9.86
CA SER A 67 0.52 -3.47 -10.58
C SER A 67 1.35 -2.35 -9.98
N VAL A 68 2.65 -2.60 -9.82
CA VAL A 68 3.65 -1.60 -9.50
C VAL A 68 4.20 -1.02 -10.78
N VAL A 69 4.24 0.30 -10.86
CA VAL A 69 4.76 1.04 -12.00
C VAL A 69 5.86 1.99 -11.54
N LYS A 70 6.91 2.15 -12.35
CA LYS A 70 7.95 3.17 -12.17
C LYS A 70 8.26 3.75 -13.54
N TYR A 71 8.06 5.07 -13.69
CA TYR A 71 8.26 5.76 -14.98
C TYR A 71 7.50 5.10 -16.15
N GLU A 72 6.22 4.77 -15.92
CA GLU A 72 5.34 4.07 -16.89
C GLU A 72 5.75 2.62 -17.23
N GLU A 73 6.81 2.10 -16.60
CA GLU A 73 7.22 0.70 -16.75
C GLU A 73 6.70 -0.16 -15.61
N TYR A 74 6.19 -1.35 -15.96
CA TYR A 74 5.78 -2.36 -14.99
C TYR A 74 6.99 -2.90 -14.21
N ARG A 75 6.88 -2.96 -12.88
CA ARG A 75 7.95 -3.39 -11.95
C ARG A 75 7.58 -4.58 -11.06
N GLY A 76 6.40 -5.15 -11.27
CA GLY A 76 5.88 -6.25 -10.45
C GLY A 76 4.51 -5.92 -9.89
N GLU A 77 4.17 -6.57 -8.79
CA GLU A 77 2.84 -6.48 -8.19
C GLU A 77 2.94 -6.35 -6.68
N ILE A 78 1.93 -5.71 -6.10
CA ILE A 78 1.65 -5.73 -4.66
C ILE A 78 0.30 -6.39 -4.43
N LYS A 79 0.06 -6.95 -3.25
CA LYS A 79 -1.30 -7.30 -2.82
C LYS A 79 -1.76 -6.34 -1.72
N VAL A 80 -3.03 -5.98 -1.71
CA VAL A 80 -3.56 -5.04 -0.70
C VAL A 80 -4.99 -5.45 -0.38
N GLY A 81 -5.29 -5.54 0.91
CA GLY A 81 -6.64 -5.67 1.44
C GLY A 81 -7.04 -4.33 2.02
N LEU A 82 -8.27 -3.89 1.77
CA LEU A 82 -8.76 -2.61 2.26
C LEU A 82 -9.96 -2.83 3.18
N THR A 83 -10.07 -2.03 4.22
CA THR A 83 -11.26 -1.99 5.07
C THR A 83 -11.60 -0.55 5.39
N PHE A 84 -12.77 -0.10 4.97
CA PHE A 84 -13.23 1.24 5.24
C PHE A 84 -14.15 1.23 6.47
N THR A 85 -13.79 2.02 7.49
CA THR A 85 -14.63 2.18 8.69
C THR A 85 -15.09 3.63 8.77
N PRO A 86 -16.33 3.94 8.36
CA PRO A 86 -16.83 5.30 8.44
C PRO A 86 -16.92 5.75 9.90
N GLU A 87 -16.24 6.85 10.26
CA GLU A 87 -16.49 7.48 11.57
C GLU A 87 -17.83 8.21 11.53
N VAL A 88 -18.80 7.72 12.30
CA VAL A 88 -20.07 8.41 12.49
C VAL A 88 -19.93 9.36 13.67
N ARG A 89 -19.60 10.62 13.42
CA ARG A 89 -19.62 11.65 14.47
C ARG A 89 -21.01 12.29 14.57
N PHE A 90 -21.72 12.01 15.66
CA PHE A 90 -22.92 12.75 16.06
C PHE A 90 -22.49 14.09 16.68
N HIS A 91 -22.22 15.07 15.81
CA HIS A 91 -21.94 16.51 16.03
C HIS A 91 -20.62 16.94 15.37
N GLN A 92 -20.79 17.67 14.27
CA GLN A 92 -19.89 18.62 13.59
C GLN A 92 -18.43 18.17 13.29
N THR A 93 -18.14 18.14 11.98
CA THR A 93 -16.88 17.85 11.27
C THR A 93 -16.65 16.38 10.92
N ARG A 94 -16.79 16.08 9.62
CA ARG A 94 -16.57 14.76 9.00
C ARG A 94 -15.08 14.47 8.88
N GLU A 95 -14.53 13.70 9.81
CA GLU A 95 -13.25 13.00 9.60
C GLU A 95 -13.61 11.57 9.20
N LYS A 96 -13.09 11.04 8.09
CA LYS A 96 -13.34 9.65 7.66
C LYS A 96 -12.08 8.84 7.92
N LYS A 97 -12.14 7.65 8.52
CA LYS A 97 -10.95 6.78 8.68
C LYS A 97 -10.98 5.64 7.66
N ALA A 98 -9.87 5.39 6.98
CA ALA A 98 -9.67 4.16 6.22
C ALA A 98 -8.61 3.30 6.90
N HIS A 99 -8.92 2.02 7.03
CA HIS A 99 -7.95 1.01 7.41
C HIS A 99 -7.40 0.39 6.13
N THR A 100 -6.09 0.43 5.96
CA THR A 100 -5.40 -0.13 4.79
C THR A 100 -4.49 -1.24 5.25
N GLN A 101 -4.63 -2.42 4.67
CA GLN A 101 -3.78 -3.55 5.01
C GLN A 101 -2.94 -3.89 3.77
N VAL A 102 -1.64 -3.64 3.85
CA VAL A 102 -0.72 -3.84 2.71
C VAL A 102 -0.17 -5.25 2.80
N TYR A 103 -0.45 -6.07 1.78
CA TYR A 103 -0.03 -7.46 1.70
C TYR A 103 0.97 -7.64 0.55
N GLN A 104 2.27 -7.71 0.84
CA GLN A 104 3.29 -8.16 -0.13
C GLN A 104 3.60 -7.17 -1.25
N ILE A 105 4.88 -7.09 -1.62
CA ILE A 105 5.41 -6.36 -2.79
C ILE A 105 6.47 -7.28 -3.40
N ALA A 106 6.26 -7.77 -4.61
CA ALA A 106 7.31 -8.47 -5.33
C ALA A 106 8.04 -7.46 -6.22
N PHE A 107 9.34 -7.26 -5.99
CA PHE A 107 10.21 -6.61 -6.97
C PHE A 107 10.88 -7.68 -7.83
N CYS A 108 10.74 -7.51 -9.15
CA CYS A 108 11.54 -8.20 -10.16
C CYS A 108 12.81 -7.38 -10.43
#